data_AF-A0A7X0VT83-F1
#
_entry.id   AF-A0A7X0VT83-F1
#
_cell.length_a   1.000
_cell.length_b   1.000
_cell.length_c   1.000
_cell.angle_alpha   90.00
_cell.angle_beta   90.00
_cell.angle_gamma   90.00
#
_symmetry.space_group_name_H-M   'P 1'
#
loop_
_entity.id
_entity.type
_entity.pdbx_description
1 polymer ?
#
loop_
_entity_poly.entity_id
_entity_poly.type
_entity_poly.pdbx_seq_one_letter_code
_entity_poly.pdbx_strand_id
1 'polypeptide(L)'
;MTYREVIKNNGEDLNSLADLLGKFVNAYRLLIAGAGELNTIALSKKNEVKDALDRAEDVGAIIDDLVKIIESSNDCYFKYMKIKNDFILSKTEKNVILTEINKELDFQNYKRCEDDE
;
A
#
# COMPACT_ATOMS: atom_id res chain seq x y z
N MET A 1 1.23 2.52 -26.10
CA MET A 1 0.78 2.65 -24.70
C MET A 1 0.23 4.06 -24.53
N THR A 2 -1.01 4.19 -24.08
CA THR A 2 -1.65 5.50 -23.86
C THR A 2 -1.16 6.11 -22.55
N TYR A 3 -1.20 7.44 -22.42
CA TYR A 3 -0.79 8.11 -21.18
C TYR A 3 -1.60 7.62 -19.95
N ARG A 4 -2.88 7.28 -20.15
CA ARG A 4 -3.74 6.70 -19.13
C ARG A 4 -3.26 5.33 -18.66
N GLU A 5 -2.81 4.47 -19.58
CA GLU A 5 -2.25 3.15 -19.25
C GLU A 5 -0.95 3.29 -18.45
N VAL A 6 -0.05 4.19 -18.85
CA VAL A 6 1.22 4.43 -18.13
C VAL A 6 0.95 4.80 -16.67
N ILE A 7 0.02 5.72 -16.44
CA ILE A 7 -0.30 6.18 -15.09
C ILE A 7 -1.01 5.10 -14.27
N LYS A 8 -1.91 4.34 -14.89
CA LYS A 8 -2.59 3.21 -14.23
C LYS A 8 -1.55 2.18 -13.79
N ASN A 9 -0.66 1.77 -14.69
CA ASN A 9 0.41 0.82 -14.41
C ASN A 9 1.31 1.34 -13.29
N ASN A 10 1.69 2.62 -13.31
CA ASN A 10 2.48 3.21 -12.22
C ASN A 10 1.79 3.11 -10.85
N GLY A 11 0.45 3.26 -10.79
CA GLY A 11 -0.31 3.04 -9.56
C GLY A 11 -0.32 1.56 -9.10
N GLU A 12 -0.41 0.63 -10.05
CA GLU A 12 -0.34 -0.82 -9.78
C GLU A 12 1.06 -1.24 -9.33
N ASP A 13 2.10 -0.68 -9.94
CA ASP A 13 3.50 -0.88 -9.56
C ASP A 13 3.76 -0.35 -8.14
N LEU A 14 3.25 0.84 -7.80
CA LEU A 14 3.34 1.39 -6.44
C LEU A 14 2.69 0.50 -5.39
N ASN A 15 1.50 -0.03 -5.67
CA ASN A 15 0.85 -0.98 -4.76
C ASN A 15 1.68 -2.25 -4.60
N SER A 16 2.21 -2.78 -5.71
CA SER A 16 3.05 -3.98 -5.70
C SER A 16 4.34 -3.78 -4.90
N LEU A 17 4.96 -2.59 -5.01
CA LEU A 17 6.15 -2.22 -4.23
C LEU A 17 5.82 -2.07 -2.74
N ALA A 18 4.67 -1.48 -2.39
CA ALA A 18 4.21 -1.37 -1.01
C ALA A 18 3.96 -2.75 -0.38
N ASP A 19 3.33 -3.66 -1.12
CA ASP A 19 3.14 -5.05 -0.69
C ASP A 19 4.47 -5.77 -0.50
N LEU A 20 5.42 -5.55 -1.42
CA LEU A 20 6.76 -6.12 -1.33
C LEU A 20 7.52 -5.60 -0.10
N LEU A 21 7.39 -4.31 0.21
CA LEU A 21 7.98 -3.70 1.40
C LEU A 21 7.43 -4.35 2.67
N GLY A 22 6.11 -4.57 2.74
CA GLY A 22 5.48 -5.28 3.85
C GLY A 22 6.04 -6.70 4.03
N LYS A 23 6.29 -7.42 2.94
CA LYS A 23 6.90 -8.77 2.99
C LYS A 23 8.33 -8.73 3.53
N PHE A 24 9.15 -7.79 3.08
CA PHE A 24 10.55 -7.68 3.56
C PHE A 24 10.63 -7.20 5.02
N VAL A 25 9.81 -6.24 5.44
CA VAL A 25 9.73 -5.81 6.84
C VAL A 25 9.35 -6.99 7.75
N ASN A 26 8.41 -7.83 7.31
CA ASN A 26 8.06 -9.05 8.04
C ASN A 26 9.22 -10.05 8.09
N ALA A 27 9.93 -10.25 6.98
CA ALA A 27 11.11 -11.13 6.93
C ALA A 27 12.22 -10.64 7.87
N TYR A 28 12.52 -9.34 7.86
CA TYR A 28 13.47 -8.70 8.77
C TYR A 28 13.11 -8.97 10.23
N ARG A 29 11.86 -8.69 10.60
CA ARG A 29 11.36 -8.93 11.98
C ARG A 29 11.50 -10.38 12.39
N LEU A 30 11.19 -11.33 11.49
CA LEU A 30 11.31 -12.77 11.76
C LEU A 30 12.77 -13.19 11.95
N LEU A 31 13.71 -12.64 11.18
CA LEU A 31 15.14 -12.93 11.33
C LEU A 31 15.68 -12.40 12.67
N ILE A 32 15.31 -11.18 13.05
CA ILE A 32 15.69 -10.60 14.36
C ILE A 32 15.09 -11.42 15.51
N ALA A 33 13.81 -11.80 15.42
CA ALA A 33 13.17 -12.63 16.44
C ALA A 33 13.84 -14.00 16.54
N GLY A 34 14.10 -14.67 15.40
CA GLY A 34 14.78 -15.95 15.36
C GLY A 34 16.21 -15.90 15.90
N ALA A 35 16.95 -14.82 15.63
CA ALA A 35 18.27 -14.60 16.22
C ALA A 35 18.19 -14.46 17.76
N GLY A 36 17.17 -13.73 18.24
CA GLY A 36 16.88 -13.62 19.67
C GLY A 36 16.57 -14.96 20.31
N GLU A 37 15.73 -15.78 19.68
CA GLU A 37 15.39 -17.12 20.14
C GLU A 37 16.62 -18.05 20.16
N LEU A 38 17.41 -18.08 19.08
CA LEU A 38 18.66 -18.85 19.01
C LEU A 38 19.61 -18.50 20.15
N ASN A 39 19.74 -17.21 20.48
CA ASN A 39 20.62 -16.74 21.54
C ASN A 39 20.18 -17.22 22.94
N THR A 40 18.94 -17.65 23.12
CA THR A 40 18.46 -18.24 24.39
C THR A 40 18.70 -19.74 24.49
N ILE A 41 19.01 -20.41 23.39
CA ILE A 41 19.25 -21.86 23.37
C ILE A 41 20.68 -22.13 23.84
N ALA A 42 20.81 -22.85 24.96
CA ALA A 42 22.11 -23.12 25.60
C ALA A 42 23.15 -23.84 24.71
N LEU A 43 22.69 -24.57 23.69
CA LEU A 43 23.55 -25.28 22.72
C LEU A 43 23.82 -24.48 21.45
N SER A 44 23.18 -23.33 21.24
CA SER A 44 23.42 -22.54 20.03
C SER A 44 24.82 -21.94 20.06
N LYS A 45 25.48 -21.98 18.91
CA LYS A 45 26.79 -21.38 18.73
C LYS A 45 26.61 -19.89 18.48
N LYS A 46 27.51 -19.09 19.05
CA LYS A 46 27.57 -17.63 18.80
C LYS A 46 27.57 -17.29 17.30
N ASN A 47 28.20 -18.12 16.46
CA ASN A 47 28.22 -17.91 15.02
C ASN A 47 26.84 -18.08 14.38
N GLU A 48 25.97 -18.96 14.87
CA GLU A 48 24.62 -19.14 14.33
C GLU A 48 23.73 -17.92 14.59
N VAL A 49 23.85 -17.33 15.78
CA VAL A 49 23.18 -16.05 16.12
C VAL A 49 23.70 -14.93 15.22
N LYS A 50 25.02 -14.87 15.02
CA LYS A 50 25.63 -13.87 14.14
C LYS A 50 25.16 -14.04 12.70
N ASP A 51 25.17 -15.24 12.15
CA ASP A 51 24.72 -15.51 10.79
C ASP A 51 23.25 -15.10 10.59
N ALA A 52 22.40 -15.27 11.61
CA ALA A 52 21.01 -14.82 11.56
C ALA A 52 20.89 -13.28 11.56
N LEU A 53 21.75 -12.58 12.31
CA LEU A 53 21.80 -11.11 12.32
C LEU A 53 22.37 -10.56 11.00
N ASP A 54 23.43 -11.15 10.47
CA ASP A 54 24.04 -10.75 9.19
C ASP A 54 22.98 -10.86 8.07
N ARG A 55 22.18 -11.94 8.06
CA ARG A 55 21.04 -12.08 7.14
C ARG A 55 19.94 -11.03 7.35
N ALA A 56 19.71 -10.60 8.59
CA ALA A 56 18.75 -9.53 8.87
C ALA A 56 19.26 -8.18 8.34
N GLU A 57 20.56 -7.91 8.45
CA GLU A 57 21.22 -6.74 7.89
C GLU A 57 21.08 -6.69 6.37
N ASP A 58 21.32 -7.81 5.68
CA ASP A 58 21.11 -7.92 4.23
C ASP A 58 19.67 -7.59 3.81
N VAL A 59 18.67 -8.08 4.56
CA VAL A 59 17.26 -7.74 4.33
C VAL A 59 16.98 -6.27 4.63
N GLY A 60 17.62 -5.71 5.67
CA GLY A 60 17.53 -4.29 5.99
C GLY A 60 17.99 -3.40 4.84
N ALA A 61 19.11 -3.75 4.19
CA ALA A 61 19.59 -3.02 3.02
C ALA A 61 18.58 -3.06 1.84
N ILE A 62 17.93 -4.21 1.60
CA ILE A 62 16.88 -4.34 0.58
C ILE A 62 15.67 -3.45 0.92
N ILE A 63 15.29 -3.38 2.20
CA ILE A 63 14.21 -2.50 2.67
C ILE A 63 14.56 -1.04 2.35
N ASP A 64 15.77 -0.59 2.69
CA ASP A 64 16.20 0.79 2.47
C ASP A 64 16.15 1.18 0.99
N ASP A 65 16.60 0.30 0.10
CA ASP A 65 16.54 0.56 -1.35
C ASP A 65 15.10 0.55 -1.87
N LEU A 66 14.25 -0.32 -1.36
CA LEU A 66 12.83 -0.36 -1.73
C LEU A 66 12.08 0.91 -1.29
N VAL A 67 12.39 1.45 -0.10
CA VAL A 67 11.83 2.73 0.36
C VAL A 67 12.20 3.85 -0.62
N LYS A 68 13.47 3.97 -1.03
CA LYS A 68 13.90 4.99 -2.00
C LYS A 68 13.17 4.87 -3.34
N ILE A 69 12.95 3.64 -3.82
CA ILE A 69 12.21 3.40 -5.07
C ILE A 69 10.74 3.82 -4.92
N ILE A 70 10.10 3.50 -3.80
CA ILE A 70 8.71 3.90 -3.54
C ILE A 70 8.59 5.43 -3.45
N GLU A 71 9.49 6.09 -2.73
CA GLU A 71 9.50 7.56 -2.61
C GLU A 71 9.60 8.24 -3.98
N SER A 72 10.58 7.83 -4.80
CA SER A 72 10.77 8.39 -6.14
C SER A 72 9.59 8.10 -7.09
N SER A 73 8.95 6.94 -6.97
CA SER A 73 7.81 6.55 -7.81
C SER A 73 6.51 7.26 -7.38
N ASN A 74 6.34 7.52 -6.08
CA ASN A 74 5.17 8.19 -5.52
C ASN A 74 5.03 9.63 -5.99
N ASP A 75 6.14 10.36 -6.12
CA ASP A 75 6.14 11.77 -6.53
C ASP A 75 5.41 12.00 -7.87
N CYS A 76 5.64 11.12 -8.84
CA CYS A 76 4.99 11.18 -10.15
C CYS A 76 3.49 10.86 -10.05
N TYR A 77 3.14 9.81 -9.31
CA TYR A 77 1.75 9.39 -9.15
C TYR A 77 0.91 10.41 -8.38
N PHE A 78 1.47 11.00 -7.31
CA PHE A 78 0.79 12.02 -6.52
C PHE A 78 0.52 13.30 -7.29
N LYS A 79 1.47 13.74 -8.13
CA LYS A 79 1.26 14.87 -9.04
C LYS A 79 0.08 14.61 -9.98
N TYR A 80 0.02 13.42 -10.58
CA TYR A 80 -1.11 13.03 -11.41
C TYR A 80 -2.43 13.02 -10.62
N MET A 81 -2.46 12.41 -9.45
CA MET A 81 -3.66 12.31 -8.62
C MET A 81 -4.17 13.70 -8.22
N LYS A 82 -3.28 14.63 -7.91
CA LYS A 82 -3.62 16.03 -7.64
C LYS A 82 -4.28 16.70 -8.85
N ILE A 83 -3.65 16.64 -10.03
CA ILE A 83 -4.20 17.22 -11.26
C ILE A 83 -5.58 16.63 -11.59
N LYS A 84 -5.71 15.29 -11.49
CA LYS A 84 -6.97 14.60 -11.72
C LYS A 84 -8.05 15.08 -10.75
N ASN A 85 -7.72 15.21 -9.47
CA ASN A 85 -8.64 15.67 -8.45
C ASN A 85 -9.07 17.13 -8.70
N ASP A 86 -8.12 18.02 -9.01
CA ASP A 86 -8.41 19.42 -9.33
C ASP A 86 -9.32 19.54 -10.55
N PHE A 87 -9.09 18.73 -11.59
CA PHE A 87 -9.96 18.67 -12.76
C PHE A 87 -11.37 18.21 -12.41
N ILE A 88 -11.50 17.13 -11.63
CA ILE A 88 -12.81 16.63 -11.16
C ILE A 88 -13.52 17.73 -10.39
N LEU A 89 -12.86 18.35 -9.40
CA LEU A 89 -13.43 19.44 -8.60
C LEU A 89 -13.88 20.63 -9.47
N SER A 90 -13.12 20.97 -10.52
CA SER A 90 -13.48 22.07 -11.43
C SER A 90 -14.72 21.78 -12.29
N LYS A 91 -15.06 20.50 -12.51
CA LYS A 91 -16.20 20.06 -13.33
C LYS A 91 -17.39 19.61 -12.50
N THR A 92 -17.19 19.44 -11.20
CA THR A 92 -18.19 18.89 -10.32
C THR A 92 -18.89 20.02 -9.56
N GLU A 93 -20.20 20.12 -9.73
CA GLU A 93 -21.03 21.02 -8.93
C GLU A 93 -21.56 20.29 -7.70
N LYS A 94 -21.33 20.86 -6.51
CA LYS A 94 -21.79 20.31 -5.23
C LYS A 94 -23.27 19.91 -5.26
N ASN A 95 -24.11 20.73 -5.87
CA ASN A 95 -25.56 20.51 -5.93
C ASN A 95 -25.93 19.33 -6.82
N VAL A 96 -25.16 19.07 -7.87
CA VAL A 96 -25.35 17.90 -8.74
C VAL A 96 -25.02 16.63 -7.97
N ILE A 97 -23.89 16.57 -7.27
CA ILE A 97 -23.55 15.43 -6.41
C ILE A 97 -24.64 15.19 -5.36
N LEU A 98 -25.07 16.25 -4.67
CA LEU A 98 -26.10 16.13 -3.63
C LEU A 98 -27.42 15.60 -4.20
N THR A 99 -27.78 16.04 -5.40
CA THR A 99 -28.98 15.55 -6.10
C THR A 99 -28.87 14.08 -6.47
N GLU A 100 -27.72 13.63 -6.96
CA GLU A 100 -27.48 12.21 -7.27
C GLU A 100 -27.55 11.34 -6.02
N ILE A 101 -26.93 11.76 -4.92
CA ILE A 101 -26.98 11.05 -3.64
C ILE A 101 -28.42 10.94 -3.12
N ASN A 102 -29.17 12.04 -3.14
CA ASN A 102 -30.56 12.03 -2.67
C ASN A 102 -31.44 11.10 -3.51
N LYS A 103 -31.28 11.12 -4.84
CA LYS A 103 -32.03 10.21 -5.73
C LYS A 103 -31.72 8.73 -5.45
N GLU A 104 -30.45 8.39 -5.21
CA GLU A 104 -30.06 7.02 -4.87
C GLU A 104 -30.64 6.59 -3.52
N LEU A 105 -30.59 7.46 -2.50
CA LEU A 105 -31.18 7.20 -1.19
C LEU A 105 -32.70 6.99 -1.28
N ASP A 106 -33.39 7.86 -2.02
CA ASP A 106 -34.84 7.75 -2.21
C ASP A 106 -35.20 6.44 -2.93
N PHE A 107 -34.42 6.03 -3.93
CA PHE A 107 -34.62 4.76 -4.64
C PHE A 107 -34.39 3.53 -3.73
N GLN A 108 -33.36 3.56 -2.89
CA GLN A 108 -33.09 2.46 -1.94
C GLN A 108 -34.15 2.36 -0.84
N ASN A 109 -34.66 3.48 -0.36
CA ASN A 109 -35.76 3.51 0.61
C ASN A 109 -37.05 2.98 0.00
N TYR A 110 -37.35 3.35 -1.25
CA TYR A 110 -38.50 2.81 -1.99
C TYR A 110 -38.44 1.29 -2.12
N LYS A 111 -37.29 0.73 -2.53
CA LYS A 111 -37.11 -0.73 -2.63
C LYS A 111 -37.33 -1.46 -1.31
N ARG A 112 -36.79 -0.92 -0.20
CA ARG A 112 -36.99 -1.53 1.12
C ARG A 112 -38.46 -1.57 1.53
N CYS A 113 -39.23 -0.54 1.19
CA CYS A 113 -40.66 -0.53 1.46
C CYS A 113 -41.46 -1.55 0.60
N GLU A 114 -41.03 -1.83 -0.63
CA GLU A 114 -41.64 -2.89 -1.46
C GLU A 114 -41.29 -4.31 -0.96
N ASP A 115 -40.10 -4.51 -0.38
CA ASP A 115 -39.67 -5.82 0.14
C ASP A 115 -40.31 -6.18 1.51
N ASP A 116 -40.87 -5.18 2.22
CA ASP A 116 -41.51 -5.33 3.54
C ASP A 116 -43.07 -5.48 3.47
N GLU A 117 -43.67 -5.48 2.27
CA GLU A 117 -45.11 -5.75 1.99
C GLU A 117 -45.37 -7.20 1.50
#